data_AF-A0A7X6SXJ7-F1
#
_entry.id   AF-A0A7X6SXJ7-F1
#
_cell.length_a   1.000
_cell.length_b   1.000
_cell.length_c   1.000
_cell.angle_alpha   90.00
_cell.angle_beta   90.00
_cell.angle_gamma   90.00
#
_symmetry.space_group_name_H-M   'P 1'
#
loop_
_entity.id
_entity.type
_entity.pdbx_description
1 polymer ?
#
loop_
_entity_poly.entity_id
_entity_poly.type
_entity_poly.pdbx_seq_one_letter_code
_entity_poly.pdbx_strand_id
1 'polypeptide(L)'
;MDRSRISLNKRPGASPLVSLTQSALVVALYLALTMATSFMSFSVVQFRLAEALTALPALFPSAIIGVFVGCLVSNLLNPAPLGLVDVLAGSATTLLAAVATWRIGRSWRRRLALEVTREIPVDTGFSLKHFMQQIVPLVPPIVLNAVVVGTYLPFLIRTNDVSPTLIAASIGTIFVSQAVILLGVGLPLILALKKTSWAQRVYLAEWSHDSKERDSP
;
A
#
# COMPACT_ATOMS: atom_id res chain seq x y z
N MET A 1 -35.23 16.28 8.40
CA MET A 1 -34.01 16.56 7.61
C MET A 1 -34.05 15.71 6.35
N ASP A 2 -34.02 16.38 5.22
CA ASP A 2 -34.32 15.87 3.89
C ASP A 2 -33.25 14.88 3.38
N ARG A 3 -33.60 13.59 3.33
CA ARG A 3 -32.75 12.50 2.79
C ARG A 3 -32.65 12.52 1.24
N SER A 4 -33.33 13.45 0.56
CA SER A 4 -33.44 13.44 -0.92
C SER A 4 -32.28 14.10 -1.68
N ARG A 5 -31.34 14.79 -0.99
CA ARG A 5 -30.23 15.51 -1.65
C ARG A 5 -28.92 14.75 -1.79
N ILE A 6 -28.91 13.45 -1.51
CA ILE A 6 -27.79 12.57 -1.86
C ILE A 6 -28.27 11.64 -2.96
N SER A 7 -28.58 12.20 -4.14
CA SER A 7 -28.52 11.43 -5.38
C SER A 7 -27.03 11.22 -5.72
N LEU A 8 -26.34 10.42 -4.90
CA LEU A 8 -25.09 9.79 -5.30
C LEU A 8 -25.43 9.00 -6.55
N ASN A 9 -25.08 9.59 -7.70
CA ASN A 9 -25.17 8.99 -9.02
C ASN A 9 -24.74 7.52 -8.88
N LYS A 10 -25.67 6.59 -9.11
CA LYS A 10 -25.50 5.14 -8.99
C LYS A 10 -24.48 4.65 -10.03
N ARG A 11 -23.21 5.00 -9.87
CA ARG A 11 -22.11 4.33 -10.57
C ARG A 11 -21.45 3.39 -9.57
N PRO A 12 -21.79 2.09 -9.61
CA PRO A 12 -21.20 1.10 -8.74
C PRO A 12 -19.72 0.97 -9.09
N GLY A 13 -18.83 1.21 -8.12
CA GLY A 13 -17.39 1.07 -8.32
C GLY A 13 -16.76 2.06 -9.32
N ALA A 14 -15.44 2.16 -9.31
CA ALA A 14 -14.72 2.76 -10.42
C ALA A 14 -15.00 1.93 -11.69
N SER A 15 -15.23 2.58 -12.84
CA SER A 15 -15.36 1.83 -14.10
C SER A 15 -14.06 1.05 -14.37
N PRO A 16 -14.11 -0.09 -15.07
CA PRO A 16 -12.91 -0.87 -15.38
C PRO A 16 -11.79 -0.03 -15.99
N LEU A 17 -12.15 0.94 -16.83
CA LEU A 17 -11.20 1.92 -17.40
C LEU A 17 -10.52 2.77 -16.32
N VAL A 18 -11.26 3.30 -15.35
CA VAL A 18 -10.68 4.10 -14.25
C VAL A 18 -9.75 3.23 -13.41
N SER A 19 -10.13 2.00 -13.09
CA SER A 19 -9.27 1.07 -12.35
C SER A 19 -7.98 0.78 -13.11
N LEU A 20 -8.07 0.51 -14.41
CA LEU A 20 -6.92 0.30 -15.28
C LEU A 20 -6.00 1.52 -15.32
N THR A 21 -6.56 2.72 -15.52
CA THR A 21 -5.79 3.98 -15.53
C THR A 21 -5.09 4.20 -14.18
N GLN A 22 -5.78 3.97 -13.06
CA GLN A 22 -5.18 4.09 -11.73
C GLN A 22 -4.02 3.12 -11.52
N SER A 23 -4.21 1.85 -11.87
CA SER A 23 -3.13 0.86 -11.78
C SER A 23 -1.95 1.26 -12.66
N ALA A 24 -2.18 1.69 -13.92
CA ALA A 24 -1.14 2.13 -14.83
C ALA A 24 -0.35 3.35 -14.29
N LEU A 25 -1.03 4.32 -13.69
CA LEU A 25 -0.38 5.47 -13.05
C LEU A 25 0.48 5.03 -11.86
N VAL A 26 -0.01 4.12 -11.02
CA VAL A 26 0.77 3.58 -9.90
C VAL A 26 1.99 2.81 -10.41
N VAL A 27 1.86 1.99 -11.46
CA VAL A 27 3.00 1.30 -12.11
C VAL A 27 4.03 2.30 -12.61
N ALA A 28 3.59 3.32 -13.35
CA ALA A 28 4.48 4.34 -13.91
C ALA A 28 5.22 5.10 -12.81
N LEU A 29 4.53 5.50 -11.74
CA LEU A 29 5.15 6.17 -10.59
C LEU A 29 6.10 5.25 -9.84
N TYR A 30 5.74 3.98 -9.65
CA TYR A 30 6.59 3.00 -8.98
C TYR A 30 7.90 2.81 -9.76
N LEU A 31 7.82 2.65 -11.07
CA LEU A 31 8.99 2.53 -11.95
C LEU A 31 9.82 3.82 -11.95
N ALA A 32 9.19 4.97 -12.14
CA ALA A 32 9.89 6.26 -12.16
C ALA A 32 10.67 6.51 -10.86
N LEU A 33 10.03 6.27 -9.70
CA LEU A 33 10.69 6.40 -8.40
C LEU A 33 11.82 5.38 -8.24
N THR A 34 11.61 4.13 -8.65
CA THR A 34 12.66 3.08 -8.56
C THR A 34 13.88 3.44 -9.40
N MET A 35 13.67 3.90 -10.64
CA MET A 35 14.76 4.24 -11.55
C MET A 35 15.47 5.53 -11.16
N ALA A 36 14.71 6.55 -10.75
CA ALA A 36 15.26 7.82 -10.26
C ALA A 36 16.09 7.65 -8.98
N THR A 37 15.74 6.67 -8.14
CA THR A 37 16.44 6.34 -6.89
C THR A 37 17.23 5.03 -6.99
N SER A 38 17.67 4.65 -8.18
CA SER A 38 18.36 3.39 -8.43
C SER A 38 19.63 3.23 -7.58
N PHE A 39 20.38 4.31 -7.35
CA PHE A 39 21.59 4.33 -6.50
C PHE A 39 21.36 3.89 -5.04
N MET A 40 20.14 4.06 -4.51
CA MET A 40 19.75 3.64 -3.15
C MET A 40 18.82 2.41 -3.15
N SER A 41 18.12 2.16 -4.25
CA SER A 41 17.15 1.07 -4.40
C SER A 41 17.78 -0.33 -4.55
N PHE A 42 19.08 -0.41 -4.88
CA PHE A 42 19.81 -1.68 -5.08
C PHE A 42 21.11 -1.77 -4.27
N SER A 43 21.22 -1.01 -3.18
CA SER A 43 22.41 -1.01 -2.32
C SER A 43 22.28 -1.99 -1.13
N VAL A 44 23.37 -2.20 -0.38
CA VAL A 44 23.40 -3.05 0.84
C VAL A 44 22.39 -2.61 1.90
N VAL A 45 22.11 -1.30 1.98
CA VAL A 45 21.00 -0.76 2.78
C VAL A 45 19.91 -0.33 1.80
N GLN A 46 18.97 -1.23 1.54
CA GLN A 46 17.98 -1.03 0.49
C GLN A 46 16.91 -0.03 0.92
N PHE A 47 16.92 1.15 0.30
CA PHE A 47 15.86 2.15 0.43
C PHE A 47 15.18 2.34 -0.94
N ARG A 48 14.02 1.72 -1.12
CA ARG A 48 13.22 1.86 -2.34
C ARG A 48 12.08 2.83 -2.11
N LEU A 49 12.24 4.09 -2.52
CA LEU A 49 11.23 5.14 -2.31
C LEU A 49 9.86 4.77 -2.92
N ALA A 50 9.84 3.98 -3.99
CA ALA A 50 8.63 3.45 -4.61
C ALA A 50 7.76 2.61 -3.65
N GLU A 51 8.32 2.02 -2.60
CA GLU A 51 7.57 1.27 -1.58
C GLU A 51 6.58 2.14 -0.82
N ALA A 52 6.75 3.48 -0.80
CA ALA A 52 5.76 4.39 -0.25
C ALA A 52 4.38 4.23 -0.92
N LEU A 53 4.36 3.81 -2.19
CA LEU A 53 3.12 3.56 -2.94
C LEU A 53 2.37 2.33 -2.44
N THR A 54 3.02 1.42 -1.70
CA THR A 54 2.35 0.26 -1.06
C THR A 54 1.41 0.66 0.09
N ALA A 55 1.39 1.94 0.47
CA ALA A 55 0.35 2.52 1.33
C ALA A 55 -0.98 2.75 0.58
N LEU A 56 -0.97 2.99 -0.74
CA LEU A 56 -2.15 3.31 -1.55
C LEU A 56 -3.26 2.26 -1.52
N PRO A 57 -2.96 0.94 -1.48
CA PRO A 57 -3.95 -0.11 -1.22
C PRO A 57 -4.76 0.09 0.05
N ALA A 58 -4.39 0.95 1.00
CA ALA A 58 -5.26 1.26 2.14
C ALA A 58 -6.52 2.05 1.71
N LEU A 59 -6.45 2.79 0.60
CA LEU A 59 -7.49 3.70 0.12
C LEU A 59 -8.29 3.15 -1.07
N PHE A 60 -7.65 2.47 -2.03
CA PHE A 60 -8.33 2.01 -3.24
C PHE A 60 -7.77 0.68 -3.77
N PRO A 61 -8.64 -0.24 -4.26
CA PRO A 61 -8.23 -1.61 -4.55
C PRO A 61 -7.41 -1.74 -5.84
N SER A 62 -7.56 -0.84 -6.82
CA SER A 62 -6.75 -0.86 -8.06
C SER A 62 -5.27 -0.57 -7.79
N ALA A 63 -4.92 0.02 -6.64
CA ALA A 63 -3.53 0.17 -6.23
C ALA A 63 -2.83 -1.18 -6.01
N ILE A 64 -3.56 -2.25 -5.63
CA ILE A 64 -3.00 -3.59 -5.39
C ILE A 64 -2.29 -4.10 -6.64
N ILE A 65 -2.98 -4.05 -7.78
CA ILE A 65 -2.41 -4.44 -9.08
C ILE A 65 -1.31 -3.46 -9.48
N GLY A 66 -1.50 -2.17 -9.22
CA GLY A 66 -0.52 -1.14 -9.54
C GLY A 66 0.85 -1.38 -8.89
N VAL A 67 0.88 -1.61 -7.57
CA VAL A 67 2.15 -1.84 -6.85
C VAL A 67 2.73 -3.22 -7.13
N PHE A 68 1.89 -4.24 -7.33
CA PHE A 68 2.36 -5.58 -7.72
C PHE A 68 3.07 -5.56 -9.07
N VAL A 69 2.41 -5.02 -10.11
CA VAL A 69 3.01 -4.93 -11.45
C VAL A 69 4.18 -3.97 -11.45
N GLY A 70 4.11 -2.87 -10.69
CA GLY A 70 5.23 -1.95 -10.51
C GLY A 70 6.48 -2.64 -9.96
N CYS A 71 6.33 -3.43 -8.88
CA CYS A 71 7.42 -4.22 -8.30
C CYS A 71 7.97 -5.25 -9.30
N LEU A 72 7.07 -5.99 -9.97
CA LEU A 72 7.44 -6.99 -10.96
C LEU A 72 8.28 -6.41 -12.10
N VAL A 73 7.80 -5.32 -12.70
CA VAL A 73 8.51 -4.67 -13.80
C VAL A 73 9.80 -4.01 -13.30
N SER A 74 9.81 -3.40 -12.13
CA SER A 74 11.03 -2.82 -11.54
C SER A 74 12.12 -3.87 -11.32
N ASN A 75 11.76 -5.05 -10.83
CA ASN A 75 12.72 -6.14 -10.60
C ASN A 75 13.20 -6.77 -11.92
N LEU A 76 12.33 -6.83 -12.94
CA LEU A 76 12.71 -7.27 -14.30
C LEU A 76 13.68 -6.29 -14.98
N LEU A 77 13.51 -4.99 -14.75
CA LEU A 77 14.34 -3.92 -15.31
C LEU A 77 15.54 -3.55 -14.41
N ASN A 78 15.80 -4.32 -13.36
CA ASN A 78 16.91 -4.07 -12.45
C ASN A 78 18.25 -4.14 -13.22
N PRO A 79 19.07 -3.07 -13.24
CA PRO A 79 20.36 -3.05 -13.93
C PRO A 79 21.37 -4.09 -13.44
N ALA A 80 21.24 -4.53 -12.19
CA ALA A 80 22.01 -5.63 -11.60
C ALA A 80 21.04 -6.75 -11.17
N PRO A 81 20.62 -7.63 -12.11
CA PRO A 81 19.54 -8.58 -11.86
C PRO A 81 19.88 -9.51 -10.69
N LEU A 82 19.07 -9.46 -9.63
CA LEU A 82 19.19 -10.36 -8.47
C LEU A 82 18.62 -11.77 -8.76
N GLY A 83 18.30 -12.05 -10.03
CA GLY A 83 17.77 -13.33 -10.49
C GLY A 83 16.25 -13.44 -10.40
N LEU A 84 15.72 -14.55 -10.92
CA LEU A 84 14.27 -14.80 -11.02
C LEU A 84 13.59 -14.88 -9.65
N VAL A 85 14.34 -15.26 -8.61
CA VAL A 85 13.86 -15.31 -7.23
C VAL A 85 13.38 -13.94 -6.78
N ASP A 86 14.15 -12.86 -6.99
CA ASP A 86 13.75 -11.52 -6.57
C ASP A 86 12.55 -10.99 -7.36
N VAL A 87 12.49 -11.29 -8.66
CA VAL A 87 11.36 -10.93 -9.52
C VAL A 87 10.06 -11.57 -9.02
N LEU A 88 10.07 -12.86 -8.74
CA LEU A 88 8.86 -13.59 -8.33
C LEU A 88 8.55 -13.42 -6.85
N ALA A 89 9.52 -13.66 -5.96
CA ALA A 89 9.32 -13.62 -4.51
C ALA A 89 9.07 -12.18 -4.03
N GLY A 90 9.81 -11.19 -4.55
CA GLY A 90 9.60 -9.78 -4.24
C GLY A 90 8.19 -9.33 -4.64
N SER A 91 7.80 -9.58 -5.88
CA SER A 91 6.47 -9.17 -6.37
C SER A 91 5.34 -9.91 -5.66
N ALA A 92 5.47 -11.21 -5.40
CA ALA A 92 4.49 -11.96 -4.62
C ALA A 92 4.35 -11.41 -3.20
N THR A 93 5.46 -11.02 -2.57
CA THR A 93 5.48 -10.38 -1.25
C THR A 93 4.72 -9.06 -1.27
N THR A 94 4.99 -8.20 -2.27
CA THR A 94 4.26 -6.94 -2.47
C THR A 94 2.77 -7.17 -2.71
N LEU A 95 2.38 -8.19 -3.47
CA LEU A 95 0.97 -8.52 -3.71
C LEU A 95 0.27 -8.94 -2.41
N LEU A 96 0.88 -9.85 -1.64
CA LEU A 96 0.34 -10.30 -0.36
C LEU A 96 0.22 -9.14 0.63
N ALA A 97 1.25 -8.29 0.72
CA ALA A 97 1.23 -7.08 1.54
C ALA A 97 0.10 -6.13 1.12
N ALA A 98 -0.04 -5.84 -0.18
CA ALA A 98 -1.07 -4.94 -0.69
C ALA A 98 -2.49 -5.47 -0.42
N VAL A 99 -2.72 -6.78 -0.58
CA VAL A 99 -4.00 -7.41 -0.23
C VAL A 99 -4.27 -7.31 1.27
N ALA A 100 -3.28 -7.57 2.11
CA ALA A 100 -3.41 -7.43 3.56
C ALA A 100 -3.69 -5.98 3.97
N THR A 101 -2.97 -5.01 3.40
CA THR A 101 -3.18 -3.57 3.60
C THR A 101 -4.61 -3.16 3.24
N TRP A 102 -5.12 -3.62 2.09
CA TRP A 102 -6.51 -3.34 1.68
C TRP A 102 -7.52 -3.91 2.68
N ARG A 103 -7.35 -5.16 3.12
CA ARG A 103 -8.25 -5.82 4.08
C ARG A 103 -8.23 -5.14 5.45
N ILE A 104 -7.05 -4.89 5.99
CA ILE A 104 -6.86 -4.26 7.30
C ILE A 104 -7.35 -2.80 7.29
N GLY A 105 -7.17 -2.10 6.16
CA GLY A 105 -7.65 -0.73 5.96
C GLY A 105 -9.17 -0.55 6.01
N ARG A 106 -9.97 -1.63 6.00
CA ARG A 106 -11.45 -1.57 6.02
C ARG A 106 -11.99 -0.76 7.19
N SER A 107 -11.44 -0.95 8.39
CA SER A 107 -11.87 -0.22 9.59
C SER A 107 -11.64 1.29 9.47
N TRP A 108 -10.56 1.69 8.82
CA TRP A 108 -10.25 3.10 8.58
C TRP A 108 -11.13 3.69 7.48
N ARG A 109 -11.29 3.00 6.35
CA ARG A 109 -12.18 3.42 5.26
C ARG A 109 -13.63 3.58 5.69
N ARG A 110 -14.16 2.64 6.48
CA ARG A 110 -15.51 2.73 7.05
C ARG A 110 -15.69 4.01 7.85
N ARG A 111 -14.71 4.37 8.66
CA ARG A 111 -14.75 5.62 9.43
C ARG A 111 -14.71 6.85 8.53
N LEU A 112 -13.83 6.87 7.53
CA LEU A 112 -13.79 7.97 6.55
C LEU A 112 -15.14 8.15 5.86
N ALA A 113 -15.85 7.06 5.55
CA ALA A 113 -17.20 7.11 5.01
C ALA A 113 -18.18 7.79 5.98
N LEU A 114 -18.17 7.39 7.27
CA LEU A 114 -19.02 8.00 8.31
C LEU A 114 -18.76 9.50 8.52
N GLU A 115 -17.49 9.92 8.46
CA GLU A 115 -17.10 11.33 8.54
C GLU A 115 -17.64 12.13 7.34
N VAL A 116 -17.56 11.55 6.14
CA VAL A 116 -18.05 12.17 4.91
C VAL A 116 -19.58 12.20 4.85
N THR A 117 -20.27 11.15 5.32
CA THR A 117 -21.74 11.11 5.39
C THR A 117 -22.30 11.95 6.55
N ARG A 118 -21.44 12.52 7.40
CA ARG A 118 -21.79 13.29 8.61
C ARG A 118 -22.58 12.47 9.63
N GLU A 119 -22.41 11.16 9.62
CA GLU A 119 -22.95 10.27 10.66
C GLU A 119 -22.17 10.40 11.97
N ILE A 120 -20.88 10.76 11.88
CA ILE A 120 -20.04 11.11 13.01
C ILE A 120 -19.39 12.49 12.79
N PRO A 121 -19.12 13.26 13.86
CA PRO A 121 -18.36 14.50 13.74
C PRO A 121 -16.93 14.21 13.26
N VAL A 122 -16.39 15.10 12.42
CA VAL A 122 -14.97 15.06 12.03
C VAL A 122 -14.15 15.34 13.28
N ASP A 123 -13.43 14.33 13.74
CA ASP A 123 -12.59 14.48 14.92
C ASP A 123 -11.37 15.35 14.59
N THR A 124 -11.28 16.49 15.26
CA THR A 124 -10.16 17.44 15.17
C THR A 124 -9.11 17.20 16.27
N GLY A 125 -9.40 16.35 17.26
CA GLY A 125 -8.50 16.01 18.34
C GLY A 125 -7.53 14.88 18.01
N PHE A 126 -6.48 14.74 18.82
CA PHE A 126 -5.62 13.57 18.76
C PHE A 126 -6.28 12.40 19.49
N SER A 127 -6.49 11.29 18.79
CA SER A 127 -6.99 10.04 19.35
C SER A 127 -6.09 8.90 18.91
N LEU A 128 -5.54 8.18 19.89
CA LEU A 128 -4.64 7.07 19.65
C LEU A 128 -5.29 5.99 18.77
N LYS A 129 -6.58 5.72 18.97
CA LYS A 129 -7.35 4.78 18.16
C LYS A 129 -7.36 5.19 16.68
N HIS A 130 -7.45 6.49 16.39
CA HIS A 130 -7.58 7.02 15.02
C HIS A 130 -6.23 6.97 14.32
N PHE A 131 -5.18 7.30 15.05
CA PHE A 131 -3.81 7.16 14.60
C PHE A 131 -3.46 5.70 14.30
N MET A 132 -3.83 4.75 15.18
CA MET A 132 -3.62 3.32 14.96
C MET A 132 -4.36 2.81 13.72
N GLN A 133 -5.59 3.28 13.47
CA GLN A 133 -6.34 2.92 12.25
C GLN A 133 -5.61 3.33 10.96
N GLN A 134 -4.76 4.37 11.01
CA GLN A 134 -3.97 4.84 9.85
C GLN A 134 -2.66 4.07 9.70
N ILE A 135 -2.04 3.66 10.81
CA ILE A 135 -0.73 2.97 10.81
C ILE A 135 -0.87 1.47 10.56
N VAL A 136 -1.84 0.82 11.18
CA VAL A 136 -1.99 -0.65 11.15
C VAL A 136 -2.08 -1.21 9.71
N PRO A 137 -2.75 -0.57 8.74
CA PRO A 137 -2.71 -1.00 7.33
C PRO A 137 -1.32 -0.94 6.67
N LEU A 138 -0.37 -0.18 7.22
CA LEU A 138 1.00 -0.04 6.70
C LEU A 138 1.96 -1.09 7.26
N VAL A 139 1.55 -1.84 8.29
CA VAL A 139 2.37 -2.89 8.91
C VAL A 139 2.66 -4.06 7.94
N PRO A 140 1.70 -4.58 7.15
CA PRO A 140 1.96 -5.69 6.24
C PRO A 140 3.14 -5.47 5.28
N PRO A 141 3.26 -4.37 4.51
CA PRO A 141 4.41 -4.18 3.63
C PRO A 141 5.73 -4.07 4.39
N ILE A 142 5.72 -3.49 5.61
CA ILE A 142 6.93 -3.40 6.44
C ILE A 142 7.40 -4.79 6.86
N VAL A 143 6.50 -5.58 7.46
CA VAL A 143 6.85 -6.88 8.04
C VAL A 143 7.11 -7.92 6.97
N LEU A 144 6.26 -8.01 5.94
CA LEU A 144 6.41 -9.04 4.91
C LEU A 144 7.66 -8.81 4.07
N ASN A 145 7.99 -7.58 3.69
CA ASN A 145 9.25 -7.32 2.99
C ASN A 145 10.45 -7.59 3.89
N ALA A 146 10.42 -7.14 5.15
CA ALA A 146 11.52 -7.40 6.08
C ALA A 146 11.81 -8.89 6.24
N VAL A 147 10.77 -9.70 6.43
CA VAL A 147 10.92 -11.14 6.64
C VAL A 147 11.25 -11.86 5.34
N VAL A 148 10.50 -11.63 4.26
CA VAL A 148 10.69 -12.41 3.02
C VAL A 148 11.91 -11.92 2.25
N VAL A 149 11.94 -10.65 1.88
CA VAL A 149 13.04 -10.05 1.11
C VAL A 149 14.32 -10.03 1.93
N GLY A 150 14.24 -9.65 3.20
CA GLY A 150 15.42 -9.66 4.09
C GLY A 150 16.01 -11.04 4.31
N THR A 151 15.22 -12.10 4.20
CA THR A 151 15.74 -13.48 4.31
C THR A 151 16.46 -13.90 3.04
N TYR A 152 15.87 -13.73 1.85
CA TYR A 152 16.47 -14.26 0.62
C TYR A 152 17.58 -13.37 0.05
N LEU A 153 17.55 -12.05 0.30
CA LEU A 153 18.46 -11.09 -0.33
C LEU A 153 19.95 -11.39 -0.06
N PRO A 154 20.39 -11.76 1.16
CA PRO A 154 21.78 -12.15 1.42
C PRO A 154 22.27 -13.32 0.56
N PHE A 155 21.39 -14.29 0.26
CA PHE A 155 21.74 -15.44 -0.59
C PHE A 155 21.95 -15.05 -2.06
N LEU A 156 21.34 -13.95 -2.51
CA LEU A 156 21.47 -13.45 -3.87
C LEU A 156 22.70 -12.54 -4.04
N ILE A 157 23.05 -11.78 -3.00
CA ILE A 157 24.17 -10.81 -3.06
C ILE A 157 25.51 -11.45 -2.65
N ARG A 158 25.51 -12.34 -1.66
CA ARG A 158 26.73 -12.98 -1.13
C ARG A 158 26.59 -14.50 -1.11
N THR A 159 26.81 -15.13 -2.26
CA THR A 159 26.60 -16.58 -2.45
C THR A 159 27.51 -17.47 -1.59
N ASN A 160 28.68 -16.99 -1.15
CA ASN A 160 29.69 -17.83 -0.50
C ASN A 160 29.77 -17.66 1.04
N ASP A 161 29.20 -16.59 1.60
CA ASP A 161 29.37 -16.20 3.02
C ASP A 161 28.04 -15.79 3.68
N VAL A 162 26.99 -16.59 3.51
CA VAL A 162 25.70 -16.31 4.17
C VAL A 162 25.75 -16.81 5.61
N SER A 163 25.89 -15.88 6.56
CA SER A 163 25.76 -16.16 7.99
C SER A 163 24.36 -15.83 8.52
N PRO A 164 23.89 -16.50 9.59
CA PRO A 164 22.64 -16.12 10.27
C PRO A 164 22.64 -14.66 10.75
N THR A 165 23.81 -14.12 11.10
CA THR A 165 23.99 -12.72 11.48
C THR A 165 23.74 -11.77 10.32
N LEU A 166 24.17 -12.11 9.10
CA LEU A 166 23.92 -11.32 7.90
C LEU A 166 22.43 -11.33 7.53
N ILE A 167 21.76 -12.47 7.66
CA ILE A 167 20.31 -12.59 7.46
C ILE A 167 19.56 -11.72 8.46
N ALA A 168 19.87 -11.84 9.75
CA ALA A 168 19.26 -11.03 10.80
C ALA A 168 19.50 -9.52 10.56
N ALA A 169 20.72 -9.15 10.16
CA ALA A 169 21.06 -7.77 9.80
C ALA A 169 20.23 -7.28 8.59
N SER A 170 20.08 -8.10 7.55
CA SER A 170 19.28 -7.76 6.36
C SER A 170 17.79 -7.61 6.67
N ILE A 171 17.24 -8.48 7.51
CA ILE A 171 15.84 -8.35 7.98
C ILE A 171 15.69 -7.03 8.75
N GLY A 172 16.63 -6.73 9.65
CA GLY A 172 16.62 -5.51 10.46
C GLY A 172 16.73 -4.23 9.61
N THR A 173 17.64 -4.19 8.64
CA THR A 173 17.81 -3.01 7.78
C THR A 173 16.61 -2.78 6.88
N ILE A 174 16.04 -3.84 6.28
CA ILE A 174 14.83 -3.72 5.46
C ILE A 174 13.64 -3.33 6.33
N PHE A 175 13.50 -3.88 7.53
CA PHE A 175 12.44 -3.47 8.45
C PHE A 175 12.49 -1.96 8.74
N VAL A 176 13.68 -1.45 9.08
CA VAL A 176 13.87 -0.02 9.37
C VAL A 176 13.63 0.82 8.12
N SER A 177 14.18 0.44 6.96
CA SER A 177 14.02 1.23 5.74
C SER A 177 12.56 1.29 5.28
N GLN A 178 11.84 0.16 5.33
CA GLN A 178 10.43 0.09 5.01
C GLN A 178 9.60 0.91 5.99
N ALA A 179 9.87 0.82 7.29
CA ALA A 179 9.16 1.62 8.30
C ALA A 179 9.37 3.12 8.07
N VAL A 180 10.60 3.56 7.79
CA VAL A 180 10.91 4.96 7.48
C VAL A 180 10.17 5.44 6.23
N ILE A 181 10.17 4.65 5.16
CA ILE A 181 9.51 5.03 3.89
C ILE A 181 7.99 5.05 4.06
N LEU A 182 7.39 4.03 4.67
CA LEU A 182 5.94 3.93 4.80
C LEU A 182 5.39 4.94 5.81
N LEU A 183 6.05 5.14 6.95
CA LEU A 183 5.58 6.11 7.95
C LEU A 183 5.96 7.55 7.58
N GLY A 184 7.14 7.75 6.98
CA GLY A 184 7.64 9.07 6.60
C GLY A 184 7.08 9.61 5.28
N VAL A 185 6.77 8.75 4.31
CA VAL A 185 6.28 9.16 2.98
C VAL A 185 4.91 8.55 2.66
N GLY A 186 4.75 7.25 2.88
CA GLY A 186 3.49 6.53 2.58
C GLY A 186 2.29 7.07 3.36
N LEU A 187 2.44 7.31 4.66
CA LEU A 187 1.40 7.83 5.53
C LEU A 187 0.99 9.27 5.16
N PRO A 188 1.91 10.25 5.00
CA PRO A 188 1.55 11.56 4.47
C PRO A 188 0.85 11.49 3.11
N LEU A 189 1.31 10.62 2.21
CA LEU A 189 0.70 10.43 0.89
C LEU A 189 -0.77 10.00 1.00
N ILE A 190 -1.09 8.94 1.76
CA ILE A 190 -2.49 8.50 1.91
C ILE A 190 -3.33 9.53 2.66
N LEU A 191 -2.76 10.27 3.62
CA LEU A 191 -3.46 11.34 4.34
C LEU A 191 -3.79 12.52 3.44
N ALA A 192 -2.92 12.85 2.48
CA ALA A 192 -3.18 13.87 1.46
C ALA A 192 -4.28 13.42 0.49
N LEU A 193 -4.31 12.12 0.15
CA LEU A 193 -5.23 11.58 -0.84
C LEU A 193 -6.62 11.18 -0.30
N LYS A 194 -6.79 10.99 1.01
CA LYS A 194 -8.06 10.50 1.61
C LYS A 194 -9.29 11.37 1.34
N LYS A 195 -9.08 12.67 1.08
CA LYS A 195 -10.14 13.66 0.81
C LYS A 195 -10.48 13.81 -0.68
N THR A 196 -9.76 13.14 -1.56
CA THR A 196 -10.01 13.22 -2.99
C THR A 196 -11.34 12.56 -3.36
N SER A 197 -12.00 13.06 -4.41
CA SER A 197 -13.29 12.52 -4.85
C SER A 197 -13.21 11.06 -5.28
N TRP A 198 -12.05 10.60 -5.76
CA TRP A 198 -11.86 9.20 -6.12
C TRP A 198 -11.75 8.29 -4.89
N ALA A 199 -11.06 8.72 -3.83
CA ALA A 199 -10.96 7.95 -2.60
C ALA A 199 -12.35 7.85 -1.94
N GLN A 200 -13.07 8.97 -1.89
CA GLN A 200 -14.45 9.06 -1.39
C GLN A 200 -15.38 8.06 -2.05
N ARG A 201 -15.36 7.96 -3.39
CA ARG A 201 -16.21 7.00 -4.10
C ARG A 201 -15.97 5.56 -3.67
N VAL A 202 -14.73 5.19 -3.36
CA VAL A 202 -14.39 3.81 -2.95
C VAL A 202 -14.99 3.49 -1.59
N TYR A 203 -14.67 4.26 -0.55
CA TYR A 203 -15.13 3.94 0.80
C TYR A 203 -16.63 4.22 1.02
N LEU A 204 -17.22 5.15 0.26
CA LEU A 204 -18.69 5.34 0.28
C LEU A 204 -19.42 4.17 -0.38
N ALA A 205 -18.87 3.60 -1.46
CA ALA A 205 -19.43 2.41 -2.09
C ALA A 205 -19.34 1.20 -1.14
N GLU A 206 -18.19 1.00 -0.51
CA GLU A 206 -17.97 -0.04 0.51
C GLU A 206 -18.95 0.10 1.69
N TRP A 207 -19.14 1.33 2.22
CA TRP A 207 -20.12 1.61 3.28
C TRP A 207 -21.55 1.30 2.87
N SER A 208 -21.95 1.68 1.66
CA SER A 208 -23.32 1.46 1.17
C SER A 208 -23.67 -0.03 1.04
N HIS A 209 -22.67 -0.87 0.74
CA HIS A 209 -22.83 -2.32 0.71
C HIS A 209 -22.97 -2.88 2.13
N ASP A 210 -22.05 -2.49 3.03
CA ASP A 210 -22.05 -2.91 4.43
C ASP A 210 -23.34 -2.53 5.17
N SER A 211 -23.95 -1.39 4.87
CA SER A 211 -25.23 -0.98 5.49
C SER A 211 -26.40 -1.82 5.01
N LYS A 212 -26.46 -2.16 3.72
CA LYS A 212 -27.52 -3.04 3.19
C LYS A 212 -27.47 -4.45 3.77
N GLU A 213 -26.26 -4.98 3.98
CA GLU A 213 -26.05 -6.31 4.56
C GLU A 213 -26.35 -6.36 6.07
N ARG A 214 -26.23 -5.23 6.77
CA ARG A 214 -26.67 -5.11 8.18
C ARG A 214 -28.19 -4.99 8.32
N ASP A 215 -28.83 -4.33 7.36
CA ASP A 215 -30.27 -4.06 7.39
C ASP A 215 -31.10 -5.18 6.74
N SER A 216 -30.46 -6.25 6.24
CA SER A 216 -31.15 -7.46 5.76
C SER A 216 -31.69 -8.30 6.94
N PRO A 217 -32.95 -8.77 6.85
CA PRO A 217 -33.65 -9.47 7.93
C PRO A 217 -33.07 -10.84 8.27
#